data_AF-A0A7C7UWP7-F1
#
_entry.id   AF-A0A7C7UWP7-F1
#
_cell.length_a   1.000
_cell.length_b   1.000
_cell.length_c   1.000
_cell.angle_alpha   90.00
_cell.angle_beta   90.00
_cell.angle_gamma   90.00
#
_symmetry.space_group_name_H-M   'P 1'
#
loop_
_entity.id
_entity.type
_entity.pdbx_description
1 polymer ?
#
loop_
_entity_poly.entity_id
_entity_poly.type
_entity_poly.pdbx_seq_one_letter_code
_entity_poly.pdbx_strand_id
1 'polypeptide(L)'
;MRKIPAILLGILLGSYMFLETDTILAHADRALADLARYPGVPRIVLQVRGKVHAYRYYRATRGATAQKSVSTIGMLKFAQEETPTPTPWCPTCPTPQPAATPGTGTPTPTPIIQATTIITDDFESGFDGPVTQDIDPDWGCYIIYGQPTFDGEWNTRRSGDWAQKVAGHASFRAGLYRHVPVAQGTTYDVHVFAHLYQYGGGMARLGVDPAGGTNPDAAVWSQMADLGTWIELTNGGTATSNYITIFLEGQSLLDDNTNAYFDDLTVQISGGEAIAAQPSIPTTGGVK
;
A
#
# COMPACT_ATOMS: atom_id res chain seq x y z
N MET A 1 -22.18 25.76 26.69
CA MET A 1 -21.34 24.64 27.20
C MET A 1 -22.08 23.95 28.35
N ARG A 2 -22.68 22.79 28.12
CA ARG A 2 -23.36 22.01 29.18
C ARG A 2 -22.31 21.20 29.92
N LYS A 3 -22.12 21.50 31.21
CA LYS A 3 -21.25 20.73 32.10
C LYS A 3 -21.87 19.34 32.27
N ILE A 4 -21.20 18.28 31.82
CA ILE A 4 -21.54 16.92 32.22
C ILE A 4 -21.31 16.88 33.74
N PRO A 5 -22.34 16.66 34.57
CA PRO A 5 -22.18 16.68 36.02
C PRO A 5 -21.21 15.55 36.41
N ALA A 6 -20.24 15.85 37.26
CA ALA A 6 -19.19 14.93 37.71
C ALA A 6 -19.73 13.58 38.25
N ILE A 7 -21.01 13.55 38.65
CA ILE A 7 -21.76 12.36 39.06
C ILE A 7 -21.95 11.37 37.89
N LEU A 8 -22.23 11.83 36.67
CA LEU A 8 -22.33 10.97 35.48
C LEU A 8 -20.97 10.40 35.08
N LEU A 9 -19.90 11.18 35.22
CA LEU A 9 -18.53 10.70 34.99
C LEU A 9 -18.10 9.68 36.06
N GLY A 10 -18.50 9.89 37.31
CA GLY A 10 -18.27 8.96 38.42
C GLY A 10 -19.04 7.64 38.29
N ILE A 11 -20.28 7.67 37.80
CA ILE A 11 -21.07 6.46 37.50
C ILE A 11 -20.50 5.71 36.28
N LEU A 12 -20.02 6.42 35.25
CA LEU A 12 -19.32 5.80 34.11
C LEU A 12 -18.01 5.13 34.53
N LEU A 13 -17.21 5.78 35.40
CA LEU A 13 -15.97 5.24 35.95
C LEU A 13 -16.23 4.05 36.89
N GLY A 14 -17.25 4.13 37.76
CA GLY A 14 -17.64 3.03 38.65
C GLY A 14 -18.16 1.81 37.89
N SER A 15 -18.88 2.01 36.78
CA SER A 15 -19.30 0.93 35.88
C SER A 15 -18.10 0.29 35.16
N TYR A 16 -17.07 1.08 34.84
CA TYR A 16 -15.83 0.63 34.22
C TYR A 16 -14.95 -0.26 35.11
N MET A 17 -15.14 -0.25 36.44
CA MET A 17 -14.33 -1.08 37.35
C MET A 17 -14.83 -2.53 37.48
N PHE A 18 -16.04 -2.84 37.01
CA PHE A 18 -16.66 -4.18 37.12
C PHE A 18 -16.91 -4.86 35.76
N LEU A 19 -16.49 -4.25 34.66
CA LEU A 19 -16.62 -4.82 33.33
C LEU A 19 -15.40 -5.67 32.98
N GLU A 20 -15.63 -6.80 32.31
CA GLU A 20 -14.56 -7.57 31.68
C GLU A 20 -13.81 -6.67 30.68
N THR A 21 -12.49 -6.83 30.58
CA THR A 21 -11.62 -6.01 29.73
C THR A 21 -12.14 -5.91 28.29
N ASP A 22 -12.75 -6.98 27.78
CA ASP A 22 -13.28 -7.04 26.42
C ASP A 22 -14.54 -6.18 26.25
N THR A 23 -15.38 -6.09 27.27
CA THR A 23 -16.54 -5.20 27.29
C THR A 23 -16.12 -3.74 27.39
N ILE A 24 -15.08 -3.44 28.17
CA ILE A 24 -14.49 -2.10 28.27
C ILE A 24 -13.98 -1.63 26.91
N LEU A 25 -13.19 -2.48 26.25
CA LEU A 25 -12.63 -2.15 24.95
C LEU A 25 -13.72 -1.99 23.88
N ALA A 26 -14.78 -2.81 23.94
CA ALA A 26 -15.92 -2.67 23.03
C ALA A 26 -16.65 -1.34 23.17
N HIS A 27 -16.83 -0.87 24.41
CA HIS A 27 -17.46 0.42 24.67
C HIS A 27 -16.53 1.58 24.28
N ALA A 28 -15.23 1.47 24.57
CA ALA A 28 -14.24 2.46 24.16
C ALA A 28 -14.15 2.59 22.63
N ASP A 29 -14.10 1.47 21.90
CA ASP A 29 -14.08 1.43 20.44
C ASP A 29 -15.34 2.06 19.83
N ARG A 30 -16.53 1.72 20.37
CA ARG A 30 -17.80 2.32 19.93
C ARG A 30 -17.86 3.82 20.19
N ALA A 31 -17.45 4.27 21.37
CA ALA A 31 -17.42 5.69 21.73
C ALA A 31 -16.43 6.48 20.86
N LEU A 32 -15.27 5.89 20.52
CA LEU A 32 -14.28 6.48 19.64
C LEU A 32 -14.75 6.49 18.17
N ALA A 33 -15.48 5.47 17.74
CA ALA A 33 -16.12 5.43 16.42
C ALA A 33 -17.20 6.51 16.28
N ASP A 34 -18.02 6.70 17.30
CA ASP A 34 -19.03 7.78 17.30
C ASP A 34 -18.38 9.17 17.35
N LEU A 35 -17.28 9.32 18.11
CA LEU A 35 -16.52 10.57 18.15
C LEU A 35 -15.85 10.87 16.81
N ALA A 36 -15.36 9.86 16.09
CA ALA A 36 -14.71 10.02 14.78
C ALA A 36 -15.64 10.54 13.67
N ARG A 37 -16.96 10.51 13.87
CA ARG A 37 -17.96 11.00 12.90
C ARG A 37 -18.08 12.53 12.86
N TYR A 38 -17.52 13.24 13.83
CA TYR A 38 -17.61 14.70 13.88
C TYR A 38 -16.50 15.37 13.05
N PRO A 39 -16.81 16.42 12.27
CA PRO A 39 -15.79 17.18 11.56
C PRO A 39 -14.86 17.89 12.55
N GLY A 40 -13.56 17.89 12.26
CA GLY A 40 -12.53 18.53 13.10
C GLY A 40 -12.00 17.67 14.25
N VAL A 41 -12.32 16.37 14.27
CA VAL A 41 -11.79 15.44 15.26
C VAL A 41 -10.27 15.34 15.15
N PRO A 42 -9.52 15.52 16.25
CA PRO A 42 -8.08 15.41 16.24
C PRO A 42 -7.59 14.02 15.78
N ARG A 43 -6.55 13.98 14.95
CA ARG A 43 -5.91 12.73 14.46
C ARG A 43 -5.60 11.71 15.59
N ILE A 44 -5.29 12.19 16.79
CA ILE A 44 -5.04 11.34 17.96
C ILE A 44 -6.23 10.45 18.33
N VAL A 45 -7.47 10.91 18.11
CA VAL A 45 -8.69 10.12 18.39
C VAL A 45 -8.81 8.94 17.43
N LEU A 46 -8.49 9.15 16.15
CA LEU A 46 -8.47 8.09 15.14
C LEU A 46 -7.37 7.06 15.42
N GLN A 47 -6.19 7.52 15.85
CA GLN A 47 -5.08 6.65 16.24
C GLN A 47 -5.41 5.83 17.50
N VAL A 48 -6.04 6.43 18.50
CA VAL A 48 -6.48 5.72 19.72
C VAL A 48 -7.57 4.70 19.40
N ARG A 49 -8.53 5.04 18.52
CA ARG A 49 -9.52 4.07 18.01
C ARG A 49 -8.85 2.87 17.37
N GLY A 50 -7.93 3.10 16.44
CA GLY A 50 -7.19 2.03 15.75
C GLY A 50 -6.49 1.08 16.72
N LYS A 51 -5.87 1.62 17.79
CA LYS A 51 -5.21 0.80 18.84
C LYS A 51 -6.20 -0.01 19.67
N VAL A 52 -7.31 0.60 20.11
CA VAL A 52 -8.33 -0.10 20.91
C VAL A 52 -8.98 -1.22 20.09
N HIS A 53 -9.31 -0.94 18.83
CA HIS A 53 -9.92 -1.91 17.93
C HIS A 53 -8.98 -3.07 17.59
N ALA A 54 -7.71 -2.79 17.25
CA ALA A 54 -6.70 -3.81 17.01
C ALA A 54 -6.47 -4.72 18.23
N TYR A 55 -6.51 -4.17 19.44
CA TYR A 55 -6.34 -4.94 20.66
C TYR A 55 -7.55 -5.86 20.94
N ARG A 56 -8.78 -5.43 20.64
CA ARG A 56 -9.97 -6.29 20.69
C ARG A 56 -9.85 -7.46 19.73
N TYR A 57 -9.42 -7.18 18.50
CA TYR A 57 -9.26 -8.19 17.46
C TYR A 57 -8.19 -9.22 17.86
N TYR A 58 -7.05 -8.76 18.39
CA TYR A 58 -5.99 -9.64 18.93
C TYR A 58 -6.52 -10.59 20.01
N ARG A 59 -7.33 -10.10 20.95
CA ARG A 59 -7.91 -10.92 22.01
C ARG A 59 -8.97 -11.90 21.51
N ALA A 60 -9.87 -11.46 20.64
CA ALA A 60 -10.94 -12.29 20.08
C ALA A 60 -10.41 -13.47 19.26
N THR A 61 -9.26 -13.28 18.58
CA THR A 61 -8.61 -14.31 17.75
C THR A 61 -7.58 -15.15 18.52
N ARG A 62 -7.49 -15.01 19.84
CA ARG A 62 -6.48 -15.68 20.70
C ARG A 62 -5.03 -15.50 20.18
N GLY A 63 -4.73 -14.35 19.57
CA GLY A 63 -3.40 -14.02 19.05
C GLY A 63 -2.97 -14.76 17.77
N ALA A 64 -3.84 -15.55 17.13
CA ALA A 64 -3.45 -16.43 16.01
C ALA A 64 -3.06 -15.68 14.72
N THR A 65 -3.51 -14.44 14.52
CA THR A 65 -3.34 -13.74 13.23
C THR A 65 -2.70 -12.36 13.33
N ALA A 66 -2.66 -11.75 14.52
CA ALA A 66 -2.15 -10.38 14.69
C ALA A 66 -0.65 -10.29 15.01
N GLN A 67 0.04 -11.41 15.28
CA GLN A 67 1.48 -11.38 15.59
C GLN A 67 2.34 -10.91 14.40
N LYS A 68 1.83 -10.97 13.15
CA LYS A 68 2.51 -10.42 11.98
C LYS A 68 2.28 -8.91 11.75
N SER A 69 1.21 -8.35 12.33
CA SER A 69 0.74 -6.99 11.98
C SER A 69 1.03 -5.93 13.04
N VAL A 70 1.35 -6.32 14.28
CA VAL A 70 1.75 -5.37 15.35
C VAL A 70 3.21 -4.90 15.19
N SER A 71 4.05 -5.67 14.47
CA SER A 71 5.46 -5.32 14.27
C SER A 71 5.69 -4.08 13.40
N THR A 72 4.75 -3.72 12.53
CA THR A 72 4.98 -2.65 11.52
C THR A 72 4.41 -1.29 11.96
N ILE A 73 3.34 -1.26 12.78
CA ILE A 73 2.77 0.00 13.27
C ILE A 73 3.51 0.51 14.54
N GLY A 74 4.32 -0.35 15.18
CA GLY A 74 5.04 -0.07 16.42
C GLY A 74 6.53 0.33 16.29
N MET A 75 7.11 0.39 15.08
CA MET A 75 8.51 0.77 14.89
C MET A 75 8.69 2.05 14.06
N LEU A 76 8.03 3.13 14.48
CA LEU A 76 8.67 4.44 14.45
C LEU A 76 9.68 4.48 15.61
N LYS A 77 10.81 3.77 15.43
CA LYS A 77 11.97 3.99 16.29
C LYS A 77 12.47 5.40 15.99
N PHE A 78 12.51 6.23 17.03
CA PHE A 78 13.46 7.33 17.12
C PHE A 78 14.86 6.75 16.88
N ALA A 79 15.34 6.79 15.64
CA ALA A 79 16.76 6.81 15.37
C ALA A 79 17.21 8.26 15.56
N GLN A 80 17.38 8.64 16.83
CA GLN A 80 18.24 9.75 17.17
C GLN A 80 19.65 9.24 16.89
N GLU A 81 20.21 9.70 15.77
CA GLU A 81 21.60 9.49 15.39
C GLU A 81 22.47 10.10 16.50
N GLU A 82 23.02 9.26 17.39
CA GLU A 82 24.04 9.71 18.32
C GLU A 82 25.27 10.08 17.50
N THR A 83 25.56 11.38 17.43
CA THR A 83 26.79 11.91 16.87
C THR A 83 27.95 11.50 17.80
N PRO A 84 28.92 10.67 17.37
CA PRO A 84 30.09 10.45 18.18
C PRO A 84 30.96 11.72 18.15
N THR A 85 31.23 12.24 19.36
CA THR A 85 32.19 13.33 19.59
C THR A 85 33.60 12.85 19.19
N PRO A 86 34.34 13.56 18.32
CA PRO A 86 35.70 13.15 17.97
C PRO A 86 36.69 13.50 19.09
N THR A 87 37.37 12.49 19.62
CA THR A 87 38.61 12.63 20.41
C THR A 87 39.77 13.07 19.51
N PRO A 88 40.59 14.06 19.92
CA PRO A 88 41.74 14.49 19.13
C PRO A 88 42.97 13.69 19.53
N TRP A 89 43.52 12.85 18.65
CA TRP A 89 44.94 12.48 18.75
C TRP A 89 45.53 12.14 17.38
N CYS A 90 46.58 12.89 17.06
CA CYS A 90 47.46 12.77 15.89
C CYS A 90 48.59 11.78 16.22
N PRO A 91 49.08 11.01 15.24
CA PRO A 91 50.53 11.02 15.05
C PRO A 91 50.95 11.03 13.58
N THR A 92 51.87 11.97 13.29
CA THR A 92 52.92 11.95 12.25
C THR A 92 52.53 11.70 10.79
N CYS A 93 52.70 12.76 10.01
CA CYS A 93 52.66 12.80 8.55
C CYS A 93 53.86 12.04 7.93
N PRO A 94 53.67 11.11 6.98
CA PRO A 94 54.73 10.68 6.08
C PRO A 94 54.90 11.71 4.97
N THR A 95 56.16 12.05 4.70
CA THR A 95 56.66 12.91 3.61
C THR A 95 56.02 12.57 2.25
N PRO A 96 55.64 13.57 1.43
CA PRO A 96 55.00 13.33 0.14
C PRO A 96 55.98 12.66 -0.84
N GLN A 97 55.60 11.47 -1.32
CA GLN A 97 56.18 10.83 -2.49
C GLN A 97 55.78 11.62 -3.75
N PRO A 98 56.68 11.85 -4.73
CA PRO A 98 56.31 12.53 -5.97
C PRO A 98 55.15 11.80 -6.66
N ALA A 99 54.11 12.56 -7.00
CA ALA A 99 52.95 12.06 -7.72
C ALA A 99 53.38 11.45 -9.06
N ALA A 100 53.00 10.20 -9.31
CA ALA A 100 53.00 9.66 -10.66
C ALA A 100 51.99 10.46 -11.50
N THR A 101 52.44 10.99 -12.64
CA THR A 101 51.62 11.69 -13.61
C THR A 101 50.38 10.83 -13.96
N PRO A 102 49.15 11.30 -13.71
CA PRO A 102 47.96 10.60 -14.18
C PRO A 102 48.00 10.59 -15.71
N GLY A 103 48.02 9.40 -16.30
CA GLY A 103 47.71 9.26 -17.70
C GLY A 103 46.32 9.86 -17.95
N THR A 104 46.20 10.74 -18.93
CA THR A 104 44.93 11.24 -19.45
C THR A 104 44.17 10.09 -20.10
N GLY A 105 43.57 9.24 -19.28
CA GLY A 105 42.50 8.35 -19.71
C GLY A 105 41.28 9.22 -19.97
N THR A 106 40.86 9.30 -21.22
CA THR A 106 39.53 9.81 -21.58
C THR A 106 38.50 9.09 -20.70
N PRO A 107 37.63 9.78 -19.95
CA PRO A 107 36.58 9.10 -19.20
C PRO A 107 35.76 8.30 -20.20
N THR A 108 35.78 6.97 -20.08
CA THR A 108 34.83 6.12 -20.81
C THR A 108 33.44 6.61 -20.41
N PRO A 109 32.59 7.05 -21.37
CA PRO A 109 31.24 7.47 -21.03
C PRO A 109 30.56 6.29 -20.33
N THR A 110 30.17 6.48 -19.07
CA THR A 110 29.27 5.55 -18.40
C THR A 110 28.02 5.45 -19.28
N PRO A 111 27.68 4.28 -19.83
CA PRO A 111 26.47 4.16 -20.62
C PRO A 111 25.28 4.58 -19.75
N ILE A 112 24.59 5.64 -20.17
CA ILE A 112 23.31 6.02 -19.59
C ILE A 112 22.34 4.94 -20.03
N ILE A 113 21.97 4.04 -19.12
CA ILE A 113 20.89 3.10 -19.38
C ILE A 113 19.60 3.92 -19.35
N GLN A 114 19.06 4.21 -20.53
CA GLN A 114 17.78 4.91 -20.65
C GLN A 114 16.66 3.98 -20.21
N ALA A 115 15.76 4.49 -19.38
CA ALA A 115 14.50 3.83 -19.06
C ALA A 115 13.52 4.01 -20.22
N THR A 116 12.87 2.93 -20.63
CA THR A 116 11.85 2.93 -21.68
C THR A 116 10.50 2.59 -21.07
N THR A 117 9.51 3.45 -21.27
CA THR A 117 8.11 3.14 -20.91
C THR A 117 7.54 2.11 -21.89
N ILE A 118 7.05 1.00 -21.38
CA ILE A 118 6.52 -0.12 -22.17
C ILE A 118 5.02 -0.33 -22.00
N ILE A 119 4.46 0.16 -20.90
CA ILE A 119 3.01 0.17 -20.64
C ILE A 119 2.66 1.52 -20.04
N THR A 120 1.54 2.07 -20.51
CA THR A 120 0.78 3.14 -19.86
C THR A 120 -0.67 2.68 -19.82
N ASP A 121 -1.30 2.84 -18.66
CA ASP A 121 -2.69 2.47 -18.46
C ASP A 121 -3.36 3.55 -17.61
N ASP A 122 -4.22 4.33 -18.24
CA ASP A 122 -5.00 5.42 -17.65
C ASP A 122 -6.45 5.01 -17.39
N PHE A 123 -6.80 3.73 -17.60
CA PHE A 123 -8.15 3.19 -17.45
C PHE A 123 -9.23 3.87 -18.31
N GLU A 124 -8.85 4.55 -19.38
CA GLU A 124 -9.77 5.23 -20.30
C GLU A 124 -10.31 4.29 -21.41
N SER A 125 -9.81 3.05 -21.48
CA SER A 125 -10.23 2.02 -22.45
C SER A 125 -11.69 1.60 -22.31
N GLY A 126 -12.28 1.87 -21.15
CA GLY A 126 -13.59 1.37 -20.74
C GLY A 126 -13.46 0.16 -19.81
N PHE A 127 -14.61 -0.24 -19.26
CA PHE A 127 -14.72 -1.32 -18.29
C PHE A 127 -15.73 -2.35 -18.78
N ASP A 128 -15.41 -3.62 -18.56
CA ASP A 128 -16.26 -4.74 -18.91
C ASP A 128 -16.61 -5.57 -17.68
N GLY A 129 -17.91 -5.83 -17.50
CA GLY A 129 -18.41 -6.80 -16.53
C GLY A 129 -19.77 -6.47 -15.94
N PRO A 130 -20.29 -7.30 -15.02
CA PRO A 130 -21.47 -6.95 -14.24
C PRO A 130 -21.15 -5.79 -13.27
N VAL A 131 -22.18 -5.14 -12.72
CA VAL A 131 -22.13 -3.97 -11.80
C VAL A 131 -21.29 -4.17 -10.52
N THR A 132 -20.66 -5.33 -10.31
CA THR A 132 -19.77 -5.61 -9.18
C THR A 132 -18.36 -6.06 -9.59
N GLN A 133 -18.12 -6.16 -10.91
CA GLN A 133 -16.86 -6.58 -11.53
C GLN A 133 -16.64 -5.78 -12.82
N ASP A 134 -16.84 -4.47 -12.77
CA ASP A 134 -16.59 -3.58 -13.90
C ASP A 134 -15.09 -3.22 -13.89
N ILE A 135 -14.33 -3.92 -14.74
CA ILE A 135 -12.86 -3.95 -14.72
C ILE A 135 -12.35 -3.63 -16.12
N ASP A 136 -11.20 -2.96 -16.21
CA ASP A 136 -10.53 -2.77 -17.50
C ASP A 136 -10.25 -4.13 -18.18
N PRO A 137 -10.61 -4.32 -19.47
CA PRO A 137 -10.49 -5.59 -20.18
C PRO A 137 -9.09 -6.23 -20.22
N ASP A 138 -8.03 -5.45 -20.02
CA ASP A 138 -6.65 -5.95 -19.98
C ASP A 138 -6.27 -6.56 -18.62
N TRP A 139 -7.16 -6.48 -17.63
CA TRP A 139 -6.91 -6.90 -16.25
C TRP A 139 -7.77 -8.11 -15.84
N GLY A 140 -7.18 -8.97 -15.01
CA GLY A 140 -7.93 -9.96 -14.23
C GLY A 140 -8.21 -9.44 -12.82
N CYS A 141 -9.15 -10.05 -12.10
CA CYS A 141 -9.38 -9.79 -10.68
C CYS A 141 -9.17 -11.03 -9.80
N TYR A 142 -8.95 -10.79 -8.52
CA TYR A 142 -8.88 -11.83 -7.50
C TYR A 142 -9.50 -11.35 -6.19
N ILE A 143 -10.04 -12.31 -5.43
CA ILE A 143 -10.58 -12.10 -4.08
C ILE A 143 -9.94 -13.14 -3.18
N ILE A 144 -9.18 -12.71 -2.17
CA ILE A 144 -8.61 -13.61 -1.17
C ILE A 144 -9.64 -13.89 -0.07
N TYR A 145 -10.32 -12.84 0.40
CA TYR A 145 -11.45 -12.94 1.32
C TYR A 145 -12.33 -11.70 1.24
N GLY A 146 -13.54 -11.81 1.79
CA GLY A 146 -14.52 -10.72 1.82
C GLY A 146 -15.45 -10.72 0.61
N GLN A 147 -16.20 -9.63 0.46
CA GLN A 147 -17.15 -9.40 -0.65
C GLN A 147 -16.91 -8.00 -1.22
N PRO A 148 -15.80 -7.79 -1.93
CA PRO A 148 -15.49 -6.52 -2.55
C PRO A 148 -16.34 -6.28 -3.81
N THR A 149 -16.36 -5.04 -4.30
CA THR A 149 -16.74 -4.69 -5.67
C THR A 149 -15.55 -4.13 -6.43
N PHE A 150 -15.56 -4.31 -7.74
CA PHE A 150 -14.65 -3.66 -8.67
C PHE A 150 -15.48 -2.82 -9.61
N ASP A 151 -15.13 -1.55 -9.74
CA ASP A 151 -15.88 -0.62 -10.57
C ASP A 151 -14.95 0.34 -11.31
N GLY A 152 -15.35 0.75 -12.52
CA GLY A 152 -14.87 2.00 -13.11
C GLY A 152 -15.44 3.19 -12.33
N GLU A 153 -14.58 4.07 -11.84
CA GLU A 153 -14.97 5.23 -11.07
C GLU A 153 -14.82 6.51 -11.88
N TRP A 154 -15.94 7.21 -12.05
CA TRP A 154 -15.97 8.51 -12.71
C TRP A 154 -15.68 9.68 -11.76
N ASN A 155 -16.08 9.64 -10.48
CA ASN A 155 -16.02 10.84 -9.64
C ASN A 155 -14.69 11.03 -8.91
N THR A 156 -13.99 9.94 -8.61
CA THR A 156 -12.70 9.95 -7.89
C THR A 156 -11.63 9.42 -8.84
N ARG A 157 -11.07 10.34 -9.62
CA ARG A 157 -10.05 10.09 -10.65
C ARG A 157 -8.84 10.99 -10.48
N ARG A 158 -7.67 10.56 -10.95
CA ARG A 158 -6.43 11.34 -10.89
C ARG A 158 -6.27 12.18 -12.14
N SER A 159 -6.49 11.56 -13.29
CA SER A 159 -6.49 12.19 -14.60
C SER A 159 -7.72 11.71 -15.39
N GLY A 160 -7.81 12.08 -16.67
CA GLY A 160 -8.88 11.62 -17.56
C GLY A 160 -10.31 11.73 -17.02
N ASP A 161 -11.10 10.71 -17.33
CA ASP A 161 -12.51 10.55 -17.01
C ASP A 161 -12.78 9.36 -16.09
N TRP A 162 -11.85 8.41 -16.00
CA TRP A 162 -12.01 7.18 -15.24
C TRP A 162 -10.81 6.85 -14.34
N ALA A 163 -11.08 6.08 -13.30
CA ALA A 163 -10.08 5.40 -12.50
C ALA A 163 -10.62 4.03 -12.10
N GLN A 164 -9.74 3.10 -11.80
CA GLN A 164 -10.15 1.76 -11.37
C GLN A 164 -10.32 1.69 -9.85
N LYS A 165 -11.50 1.27 -9.40
CA LYS A 165 -11.84 1.14 -7.97
C LYS A 165 -11.89 -0.32 -7.52
N VAL A 166 -11.38 -0.56 -6.30
CA VAL A 166 -11.60 -1.77 -5.50
C VAL A 166 -12.23 -1.34 -4.17
N ALA A 167 -13.45 -1.79 -3.89
CA ALA A 167 -14.22 -1.30 -2.75
C ALA A 167 -14.82 -2.41 -1.88
N GLY A 168 -15.13 -2.10 -0.62
CA GLY A 168 -15.85 -2.99 0.27
C GLY A 168 -16.21 -2.32 1.60
N HIS A 169 -17.28 -2.82 2.22
CA HIS A 169 -17.84 -2.28 3.48
C HIS A 169 -17.53 -3.14 4.72
N ALA A 170 -16.70 -4.17 4.57
CA ALA A 170 -16.31 -5.11 5.60
C ALA A 170 -14.82 -5.45 5.44
N SER A 171 -14.27 -6.30 6.31
CA SER A 171 -12.92 -6.84 6.08
C SER A 171 -12.86 -7.57 4.72
N PHE A 172 -11.95 -7.16 3.84
CA PHE A 172 -11.67 -7.82 2.57
C PHE A 172 -10.21 -7.68 2.18
N ARG A 173 -9.77 -8.55 1.27
CA ARG A 173 -8.52 -8.37 0.54
C ARG A 173 -8.71 -8.88 -0.87
N ALA A 174 -8.58 -7.97 -1.83
CA ALA A 174 -8.89 -8.23 -3.21
C ALA A 174 -8.21 -7.20 -4.11
N GLY A 175 -8.10 -7.52 -5.39
CA GLY A 175 -7.42 -6.65 -6.31
C GLY A 175 -7.50 -7.11 -7.74
N LEU A 176 -6.70 -6.44 -8.54
CA LEU A 176 -6.56 -6.65 -9.96
C LEU A 176 -5.15 -7.12 -10.26
N TYR A 177 -4.98 -7.84 -11.35
CA TYR A 177 -3.67 -8.26 -11.83
C TYR A 177 -3.56 -8.19 -13.34
N ARG A 178 -2.36 -7.88 -13.81
CA ARG A 178 -2.01 -7.86 -15.24
C ARG A 178 -0.61 -8.43 -15.43
N HIS A 179 -0.47 -9.33 -16.39
CA HIS A 179 0.84 -9.78 -16.85
C HIS A 179 1.45 -8.71 -17.76
N VAL A 180 2.69 -8.31 -17.47
CA VAL A 180 3.44 -7.38 -18.31
C VAL A 180 4.66 -8.11 -18.89
N PRO A 181 4.79 -8.19 -20.21
CA PRO A 181 5.94 -8.81 -20.84
C PRO A 181 7.22 -8.01 -20.56
N VAL A 182 8.17 -8.64 -19.88
CA VAL A 182 9.47 -8.06 -19.53
C VAL A 182 10.49 -9.19 -19.64
N ALA A 183 11.53 -9.01 -20.45
CA ALA A 183 12.53 -10.06 -20.64
C ALA A 183 13.21 -10.43 -19.31
N GLN A 184 13.46 -11.71 -19.10
CA GLN A 184 14.18 -12.19 -17.91
C GLN A 184 15.53 -11.47 -17.73
N GLY A 185 15.81 -11.01 -16.51
CA GLY A 185 17.00 -10.24 -16.17
C GLY A 185 16.89 -8.73 -16.41
N THR A 186 15.80 -8.27 -17.02
CA THR A 186 15.56 -6.83 -17.23
C THR A 186 15.11 -6.17 -15.93
N THR A 187 15.65 -4.99 -15.65
CA THR A 187 15.22 -4.18 -14.51
C THR A 187 13.95 -3.42 -14.91
N TYR A 188 12.95 -3.44 -14.04
CA TYR A 188 11.69 -2.71 -14.22
C TYR A 188 11.46 -1.73 -13.08
N ASP A 189 10.67 -0.71 -13.37
CA ASP A 189 10.07 0.18 -12.37
C ASP A 189 8.59 0.39 -12.70
N VAL A 190 7.72 0.13 -11.73
CA VAL A 190 6.27 0.25 -11.88
C VAL A 190 5.78 1.39 -11.01
N HIS A 191 5.00 2.29 -11.60
CA HIS A 191 4.40 3.43 -10.92
C HIS A 191 2.89 3.38 -11.11
N VAL A 192 2.14 3.74 -10.08
CA VAL A 192 0.69 3.95 -10.17
C VAL A 192 0.28 4.99 -9.15
N PHE A 193 -0.65 5.87 -9.50
CA PHE A 193 -1.28 6.74 -8.51
C PHE A 193 -2.38 5.97 -7.80
N ALA A 194 -2.37 6.01 -6.47
CA ALA A 194 -3.38 5.40 -5.62
C ALA A 194 -4.06 6.46 -4.75
N HIS A 195 -5.34 6.26 -4.47
CA HIS A 195 -6.14 7.11 -3.57
C HIS A 195 -7.02 6.23 -2.69
N LEU A 196 -7.26 6.68 -1.46
CA LEU A 196 -8.24 6.10 -0.57
C LEU A 196 -9.35 7.10 -0.26
N TYR A 197 -10.59 6.63 -0.23
CA TYR A 197 -11.73 7.46 0.12
C TYR A 197 -11.54 8.21 1.45
N GLN A 198 -11.75 9.52 1.44
CA GLN A 198 -11.38 10.42 2.54
C GLN A 198 -12.09 10.13 3.87
N TYR A 199 -13.26 9.49 3.83
CA TYR A 199 -14.04 9.09 5.01
C TYR A 199 -14.04 7.58 5.23
N GLY A 200 -13.16 6.86 4.53
CA GLY A 200 -13.02 5.42 4.58
C GLY A 200 -11.94 4.94 5.54
N GLY A 201 -11.42 3.76 5.24
CA GLY A 201 -10.26 3.17 5.88
C GLY A 201 -9.50 2.26 4.91
N GLY A 202 -8.68 1.38 5.47
CA GLY A 202 -7.96 0.36 4.70
C GLY A 202 -6.65 0.84 4.09
N MET A 203 -6.23 0.15 3.04
CA MET A 203 -4.94 0.30 2.36
C MET A 203 -5.11 0.14 0.86
N ALA A 204 -4.37 0.93 0.10
CA ALA A 204 -4.14 0.73 -1.32
C ALA A 204 -2.70 0.26 -1.53
N ARG A 205 -2.50 -0.77 -2.36
CA ARG A 205 -1.20 -1.45 -2.48
C ARG A 205 -0.86 -1.72 -3.95
N LEU A 206 0.41 -1.51 -4.29
CA LEU A 206 1.02 -1.90 -5.56
C LEU A 206 1.93 -3.09 -5.31
N GLY A 207 1.59 -4.23 -5.90
CA GLY A 207 2.36 -5.46 -5.84
C GLY A 207 3.02 -5.75 -7.19
N VAL A 208 4.25 -6.29 -7.17
CA VAL A 208 4.85 -6.88 -8.37
C VAL A 208 5.43 -8.23 -8.03
N ASP A 209 5.04 -9.27 -8.76
CA ASP A 209 5.71 -10.58 -8.76
C ASP A 209 6.73 -10.64 -9.91
N PRO A 210 8.04 -10.64 -9.63
CA PRO A 210 9.08 -10.73 -10.66
C PRO A 210 9.10 -12.07 -11.42
N ALA A 211 8.49 -13.12 -10.88
CA ALA A 211 8.35 -14.42 -11.55
C ALA A 211 7.11 -14.48 -12.44
N GLY A 212 6.20 -13.51 -12.32
CA GLY A 212 4.99 -13.45 -13.12
C GLY A 212 3.88 -14.40 -12.66
N GLY A 213 3.92 -14.91 -11.43
CA GLY A 213 2.83 -15.70 -10.89
C GLY A 213 1.56 -14.88 -10.70
N THR A 214 0.42 -15.55 -10.54
CA THR A 214 -0.88 -14.92 -10.24
C THR A 214 -1.22 -14.96 -8.75
N ASN A 215 -0.34 -15.51 -7.91
CA ASN A 215 -0.52 -15.53 -6.46
C ASN A 215 -0.07 -14.18 -5.85
N PRO A 216 -0.97 -13.33 -5.35
CA PRO A 216 -0.61 -12.02 -4.81
C PRO A 216 0.27 -12.11 -3.55
N ASP A 217 0.31 -13.24 -2.85
CA ASP A 217 1.20 -13.42 -1.69
C ASP A 217 2.68 -13.59 -2.08
N ALA A 218 2.98 -13.85 -3.35
CA ALA A 218 4.34 -13.91 -3.87
C ALA A 218 4.91 -12.54 -4.27
N ALA A 219 4.04 -11.52 -4.38
CA ALA A 219 4.44 -10.19 -4.83
C ALA A 219 5.26 -9.44 -3.76
N VAL A 220 6.19 -8.60 -4.23
CA VAL A 220 6.80 -7.53 -3.44
C VAL A 220 5.83 -6.36 -3.42
N TRP A 221 5.61 -5.72 -2.26
CA TRP A 221 4.55 -4.73 -2.09
C TRP A 221 5.06 -3.35 -1.67
N SER A 222 4.52 -2.33 -2.33
CA SER A 222 4.44 -0.94 -1.87
C SER A 222 3.00 -0.62 -1.47
N GLN A 223 2.80 0.29 -0.51
CA GLN A 223 1.47 0.54 0.04
C GLN A 223 1.31 1.93 0.65
N MET A 224 0.07 2.41 0.69
CA MET A 224 -0.35 3.63 1.38
C MET A 224 -1.59 3.38 2.25
N ALA A 225 -1.78 4.25 3.25
CA ALA A 225 -2.97 4.30 4.10
C ALA A 225 -3.48 5.74 4.32
N ASP A 226 -2.87 6.73 3.68
CA ASP A 226 -3.32 8.12 3.73
C ASP A 226 -4.64 8.29 2.97
N LEU A 227 -5.56 9.05 3.54
CA LEU A 227 -6.91 9.20 2.99
C LEU A 227 -7.06 10.52 2.25
N GLY A 228 -7.87 10.52 1.19
CA GLY A 228 -8.33 11.73 0.50
C GLY A 228 -7.29 12.40 -0.40
N THR A 229 -6.14 11.78 -0.63
CA THR A 229 -5.09 12.30 -1.52
C THR A 229 -4.60 11.21 -2.45
N TRP A 230 -4.26 11.62 -3.68
CA TRP A 230 -3.55 10.77 -4.62
C TRP A 230 -2.08 10.73 -4.24
N ILE A 231 -1.52 9.53 -4.17
CA ILE A 231 -0.12 9.26 -3.85
C ILE A 231 0.42 8.29 -4.88
N GLU A 232 1.59 8.58 -5.42
CA GLU A 232 2.30 7.67 -6.30
C GLU A 232 2.89 6.52 -5.48
N LEU A 233 2.55 5.29 -5.86
CA LEU A 233 3.20 4.07 -5.38
C LEU A 233 4.18 3.62 -6.44
N THR A 234 5.41 3.32 -6.01
CA THR A 234 6.48 2.81 -6.88
C THR A 234 6.94 1.44 -6.41
N ASN A 235 7.25 0.55 -7.35
CA ASN A 235 7.77 -0.78 -7.08
C ASN A 235 8.67 -1.26 -8.23
N GLY A 236 9.97 -1.29 -7.97
CA GLY A 236 10.99 -1.70 -8.94
C GLY A 236 11.68 -3.01 -8.55
N GLY A 237 12.24 -3.68 -9.56
CA GLY A 237 12.91 -4.97 -9.37
C GLY A 237 13.54 -5.49 -10.65
N THR A 238 13.92 -6.77 -10.65
CA THR A 238 14.46 -7.46 -11.82
C THR A 238 13.58 -8.64 -12.16
N ALA A 239 13.12 -8.74 -13.41
CA ALA A 239 12.29 -9.84 -13.86
C ALA A 239 13.05 -11.17 -13.76
N THR A 240 12.44 -12.18 -13.14
CA THR A 240 13.01 -13.53 -13.02
C THR A 240 12.45 -14.51 -14.05
N SER A 241 11.42 -14.09 -14.79
CA SER A 241 10.87 -14.80 -15.94
C SER A 241 10.66 -13.80 -17.10
N ASN A 242 10.00 -14.22 -18.19
CA ASN A 242 9.70 -13.36 -19.35
C ASN A 242 8.43 -12.51 -19.15
N TYR A 243 7.92 -12.41 -17.93
CA TYR A 243 6.81 -11.54 -17.59
C TYR A 243 6.86 -11.23 -16.10
N ILE A 244 6.41 -10.04 -15.74
CA ILE A 244 6.08 -9.71 -14.35
C ILE A 244 4.58 -9.70 -14.21
N THR A 245 4.07 -9.89 -12.99
CA THR A 245 2.65 -9.66 -12.69
C THR A 245 2.54 -8.45 -11.80
N ILE A 246 1.79 -7.45 -12.25
CA ILE A 246 1.44 -6.29 -11.44
C ILE A 246 0.13 -6.60 -10.73
N PHE A 247 0.04 -6.19 -9.46
CA PHE A 247 -1.16 -6.29 -8.65
C PHE A 247 -1.55 -4.92 -8.11
N LEU A 248 -2.83 -4.56 -8.23
CA LEU A 248 -3.42 -3.38 -7.61
C LEU A 248 -4.42 -3.86 -6.57
N GLU A 249 -4.15 -3.65 -5.28
CA GLU A 249 -4.90 -4.28 -4.20
C GLU A 249 -5.54 -3.26 -3.25
N GLY A 250 -6.85 -3.41 -3.04
CA GLY A 250 -7.56 -2.82 -1.91
C GLY A 250 -7.57 -3.80 -0.74
N GLN A 251 -7.23 -3.33 0.45
CA GLN A 251 -7.27 -4.15 1.65
C GLN A 251 -7.95 -3.42 2.81
N SER A 252 -8.92 -4.10 3.41
CA SER A 252 -9.47 -3.73 4.70
C SER A 252 -9.28 -4.85 5.70
N LEU A 253 -8.61 -4.56 6.82
CA LEU A 253 -8.53 -5.48 7.95
C LEU A 253 -9.71 -5.34 8.92
N LEU A 254 -10.50 -4.28 8.76
CA LEU A 254 -11.60 -3.88 9.64
C LEU A 254 -12.91 -3.78 8.85
N ASP A 255 -14.03 -3.62 9.55
CA ASP A 255 -15.32 -3.29 8.94
C ASP A 255 -15.43 -1.80 8.60
N ASP A 256 -14.42 -1.29 7.90
CA ASP A 256 -14.36 0.08 7.39
C ASP A 256 -14.81 0.10 5.93
N ASN A 257 -15.40 1.23 5.52
CA ASN A 257 -15.70 1.50 4.11
C ASN A 257 -14.40 1.79 3.36
N THR A 258 -13.73 0.75 2.86
CA THR A 258 -12.48 0.89 2.11
C THR A 258 -12.81 0.99 0.63
N ASN A 259 -12.41 2.09 0.00
CA ASN A 259 -12.47 2.28 -1.45
C ASN A 259 -11.07 2.73 -1.87
N ALA A 260 -10.37 1.86 -2.57
CA ALA A 260 -9.07 2.12 -3.16
C ALA A 260 -9.26 2.42 -4.64
N TYR A 261 -8.70 3.52 -5.10
CA TYR A 261 -8.73 3.96 -6.49
C TYR A 261 -7.32 3.94 -7.05
N PHE A 262 -7.16 3.51 -8.29
CA PHE A 262 -5.88 3.42 -8.99
C PHE A 262 -6.01 4.10 -10.35
N ASP A 263 -4.96 4.82 -10.75
CA ASP A 263 -4.94 5.60 -11.98
C ASP A 263 -3.50 5.86 -12.45
N ASP A 264 -3.34 6.23 -13.72
CA ASP A 264 -2.08 6.63 -14.36
C ASP A 264 -0.94 5.62 -14.12
N LEU A 265 -1.17 4.33 -14.40
CA LEU A 265 -0.15 3.30 -14.26
C LEU A 265 0.89 3.41 -15.38
N THR A 266 2.17 3.34 -15.01
CA THR A 266 3.27 3.26 -15.98
C THR A 266 4.26 2.17 -15.60
N VAL A 267 4.76 1.47 -16.61
CA VAL A 267 5.83 0.48 -16.46
C VAL A 267 7.00 0.90 -17.31
N GLN A 268 8.15 1.03 -16.66
CA GLN A 268 9.41 1.38 -17.29
C GLN A 268 10.38 0.21 -17.17
N ILE A 269 11.22 0.01 -18.17
CA ILE A 269 12.31 -0.97 -18.14
C ILE A 269 13.65 -0.31 -18.41
N SER A 270 14.70 -0.82 -17.80
CA SER A 270 16.08 -0.39 -18.02
C SER A 270 16.99 -1.61 -18.20
N GLY A 271 17.91 -1.52 -19.15
CA GLY A 271 18.94 -2.54 -19.37
C GLY A 271 18.50 -3.80 -20.12
N GLY A 272 17.34 -3.77 -20.80
CA GLY A 272 16.82 -4.88 -21.61
C GLY A 272 15.77 -4.44 -22.64
N GLU A 273 15.33 -5.36 -23.50
CA GLU A 273 14.29 -5.12 -24.52
C GLU A 273 12.89 -5.49 -23.97
N ALA A 274 11.87 -4.73 -24.39
CA ALA A 274 10.48 -5.14 -24.21
C ALA A 274 10.20 -6.32 -25.14
N ILE A 275 9.64 -7.41 -24.62
CA ILE A 275 9.20 -8.53 -25.46
C ILE A 275 7.75 -8.33 -25.88
N ALA A 276 7.38 -8.82 -27.06
CA ALA A 276 6.03 -8.63 -27.60
C ALA A 276 4.95 -9.17 -26.63
N ALA A 277 3.84 -8.43 -26.51
CA ALA A 277 2.72 -8.82 -25.67
C ALA A 277 2.15 -10.18 -26.09
N GLN A 278 2.04 -11.12 -25.14
CA GLN A 278 1.08 -12.20 -25.30
C GLN A 278 -0.32 -11.62 -25.01
N PRO A 279 -1.34 -11.95 -25.84
CA PRO A 279 -2.71 -11.59 -25.53
C PRO A 279 -3.10 -12.16 -24.16
N SER A 280 -3.76 -11.33 -23.36
CA SER A 280 -4.39 -11.73 -22.11
C SER A 280 -5.22 -12.99 -22.36
N ILE A 281 -4.90 -14.08 -21.66
CA ILE A 281 -5.77 -15.25 -21.64
C ILE A 281 -6.96 -14.83 -20.77
N PRO A 282 -8.19 -14.72 -21.31
CA PRO A 282 -9.34 -14.47 -20.46
C PRO A 282 -9.45 -15.65 -19.51
N THR A 283 -9.24 -15.41 -18.22
CA THR A 283 -9.60 -16.40 -17.20
C THR A 283 -11.11 -16.40 -17.09
N THR A 284 -11.76 -17.15 -17.96
CA THR A 284 -13.12 -17.63 -17.76
C THR A 284 -13.08 -18.65 -16.61
N GLY A 285 -12.82 -18.17 -15.40
CA GLY A 285 -12.83 -18.94 -14.17
C GLY A 285 -14.25 -19.02 -13.61
N GLY A 286 -15.15 -19.63 -14.36
CA GLY A 286 -16.41 -20.09 -13.80
C GLY A 286 -16.13 -21.11 -12.69
N VAL A 287 -16.67 -20.86 -11.50
CA VAL A 287 -16.90 -21.91 -10.52
C VAL A 287 -18.40 -21.96 -10.25
N LYS A 288 -18.95 -23.15 -10.49
CA LYS A 288 -20.33 -23.56 -10.22
C LYS A 288 -20.67 -23.47 -8.73
#